data_AF-A0A4Q3EG70-F1
#
_entry.id   AF-A0A4Q3EG70-F1
#
_cell.length_a   1.000
_cell.length_b   1.000
_cell.length_c   1.000
_cell.angle_alpha   90.00
_cell.angle_beta   90.00
_cell.angle_gamma   90.00
#
_symmetry.space_group_name_H-M   'P 1'
#
loop_
_entity.id
_entity.type
_entity.pdbx_description
1 polymer ?
#
loop_
_entity_poly.entity_id
_entity_poly.type
_entity_poly.pdbx_seq_one_letter_code
_entity_poly.pdbx_strand_id
1 'polypeptide(L)'
;MVEIENASDLVLAPDKPIHKIKDRNSDLKTGIWIYFLLVIFEGALRKWFLPGLATPLLIIRDPVAIWLVIKCWQRGLFPSSIYLNGMIFIGVISIFIAIFLGHGNLLVAIYGARILLFHFPLIYVMGKVLNREDVVKIGIATLWITIPMAVLIFLQFYSPQSAWVNRGVGGDMAGAGYSGANGFFRPPATFSFTTGTTSYFSYAACFIFYFWFDLKRVNKLILIGATLGLFAAIPLSISRGLFFQTGVTIMFLILAVSRKPKYFGKLLVALLGGLIIIVALSQLSAFKTATEAFTSRFTSASTTEGGLKGTLGTRAIGGSVESLTGSADQPILGYGIGMGTNV
;
A
#
# COMPACT_ATOMS: atom_id res chain seq x y z
N MET A 1 51.05 -53.17 -0.53
CA MET A 1 50.18 -54.36 -0.37
C MET A 1 49.85 -54.48 1.10
N VAL A 2 48.59 -54.20 1.46
CA VAL A 2 47.73 -54.72 2.55
C VAL A 2 46.43 -53.91 2.34
N GLU A 3 45.63 -54.29 1.34
CA GLU A 3 44.37 -55.05 1.48
C GLU A 3 43.29 -54.33 2.30
N ILE A 4 42.24 -53.93 1.58
CA ILE A 4 40.99 -53.37 2.08
C ILE A 4 40.15 -54.55 2.56
N GLU A 5 39.81 -54.59 3.85
CA GLU A 5 38.81 -55.54 4.37
C GLU A 5 37.65 -54.80 5.06
N ASN A 6 36.45 -55.14 4.57
CA ASN A 6 35.12 -54.94 5.13
C ASN A 6 34.46 -53.56 5.08
N ALA A 7 33.77 -53.35 3.95
CA ALA A 7 32.70 -52.37 3.74
C ALA A 7 31.34 -52.83 4.33
N SER A 8 31.31 -53.35 5.57
CA SER A 8 30.07 -53.82 6.22
C SER A 8 29.71 -53.15 7.55
N ASP A 9 30.52 -52.21 8.06
CA ASP A 9 30.23 -51.50 9.33
C ASP A 9 29.72 -50.06 9.16
N LEU A 10 29.34 -49.66 7.95
CA LEU A 10 28.60 -48.41 7.71
C LEU A 10 27.10 -48.61 8.03
N VAL A 11 26.81 -48.93 9.28
CA VAL A 11 25.47 -48.78 9.84
C VAL A 11 25.16 -47.28 9.86
N LEU A 12 24.39 -46.84 8.87
CA LEU A 12 23.80 -45.52 8.80
C LEU A 12 23.05 -45.26 10.11
N ALA A 13 23.62 -44.42 10.97
CA ALA A 13 22.92 -43.90 12.12
C ALA A 13 21.61 -43.23 11.63
N PRO A 14 20.47 -43.50 12.26
CA PRO A 14 19.19 -42.95 11.81
C PRO A 14 19.27 -41.42 11.84
N ASP A 15 18.86 -40.80 10.73
CA ASP A 15 18.75 -39.35 10.54
C ASP A 15 18.13 -38.71 11.79
N LYS A 16 18.95 -38.02 12.58
CA LYS A 16 18.45 -37.16 13.65
C LYS A 16 17.52 -36.13 12.99
N PRO A 17 16.31 -35.90 13.53
CA PRO A 17 15.42 -34.90 12.98
C PRO A 17 16.16 -33.56 12.96
N ILE A 18 16.33 -32.99 11.77
CA ILE A 18 16.90 -31.66 11.58
C ILE A 18 15.97 -30.69 12.31
N HIS A 19 16.32 -30.30 13.54
CA HIS A 19 15.66 -29.22 14.23
C HIS A 19 15.72 -28.00 13.30
N LYS A 20 14.58 -27.62 12.72
CA LYS A 20 14.46 -26.35 11.98
C LYS A 20 14.92 -25.25 12.92
N ILE A 21 16.13 -24.72 12.67
CA ILE A 21 16.67 -23.59 13.42
C ILE A 21 15.63 -22.47 13.29
N LYS A 22 15.00 -22.13 14.41
CA LYS A 22 14.00 -21.07 14.46
C LYS A 22 14.70 -19.78 14.04
N ASP A 23 14.19 -19.16 12.98
CA ASP A 23 14.70 -17.87 12.50
C ASP A 23 14.74 -16.89 13.67
N ARG A 24 15.93 -16.38 14.00
CA ARG A 24 16.17 -15.47 15.13
C ARG A 24 15.27 -14.22 15.09
N ASN A 25 14.77 -13.86 13.90
CA ASN A 25 13.90 -12.71 13.67
C ASN A 25 12.44 -13.10 13.38
N SER A 26 12.02 -14.33 13.69
CA SER A 26 10.66 -14.81 13.41
C SER A 26 9.57 -13.91 14.00
N ASP A 27 9.80 -13.39 15.21
CA ASP A 27 8.87 -12.51 15.90
C ASP A 27 8.75 -11.13 15.23
N LEU A 28 9.87 -10.54 14.79
CA LEU A 28 9.86 -9.30 14.00
C LEU A 28 9.10 -9.49 12.69
N LYS A 29 9.27 -10.63 12.01
CA LYS A 29 8.52 -10.98 10.80
C LYS A 29 7.03 -11.10 11.10
N THR A 30 6.64 -11.75 12.19
CA THR A 30 5.24 -11.81 12.63
C THR A 30 4.67 -10.41 12.92
N GLY A 31 5.43 -9.55 13.59
CA GLY A 31 5.01 -8.16 13.82
C GLY A 31 4.80 -7.37 12.52
N ILE A 32 5.68 -7.56 11.53
CA ILE A 32 5.53 -6.96 10.20
C ILE A 32 4.26 -7.47 9.51
N TRP A 33 3.93 -8.77 9.63
CA TRP A 33 2.68 -9.33 9.12
C TRP A 33 1.45 -8.74 9.79
N ILE A 34 1.47 -8.60 11.12
CA ILE A 34 0.39 -7.96 11.87
C ILE A 34 0.22 -6.52 11.39
N TYR A 35 1.32 -5.76 11.29
CA TYR A 35 1.29 -4.39 10.79
C TYR A 35 0.71 -4.31 9.36
N PHE A 36 1.17 -5.18 8.46
CA PHE A 36 0.68 -5.27 7.08
C PHE A 36 -0.84 -5.49 7.02
N LEU A 37 -1.36 -6.44 7.80
CA LEU A 37 -2.80 -6.70 7.87
C LEU A 37 -3.57 -5.53 8.50
N LEU A 38 -3.06 -4.93 9.58
CA LEU A 38 -3.67 -3.77 10.20
C LEU A 38 -3.75 -2.59 9.23
N VAL A 39 -2.72 -2.34 8.42
CA VAL A 39 -2.75 -1.28 7.40
C VAL A 39 -3.90 -1.46 6.40
N ILE A 40 -4.22 -2.71 6.05
CA ILE A 40 -5.27 -3.02 5.07
C ILE A 40 -6.66 -3.02 5.72
N PHE A 41 -6.79 -3.54 6.95
CA PHE A 41 -8.08 -3.86 7.57
C PHE A 41 -8.50 -2.95 8.73
N GLU A 42 -7.65 -2.04 9.22
CA GLU A 42 -8.00 -1.11 10.30
C GLU A 42 -9.25 -0.27 9.98
N GLY A 43 -9.37 0.23 8.76
CA GLY A 43 -10.58 0.93 8.33
C GLY A 43 -11.83 0.04 8.39
N ALA A 44 -11.73 -1.25 8.08
CA ALA A 44 -12.86 -2.17 8.13
C ALA A 44 -13.30 -2.40 9.58
N LEU A 45 -12.35 -2.50 10.51
CA LEU A 45 -12.64 -2.55 11.94
C LEU A 45 -13.41 -1.30 12.39
N ARG A 46 -12.98 -0.11 11.98
CA ARG A 46 -13.58 1.17 12.36
C ARG A 46 -14.95 1.44 11.76
N LYS A 47 -15.25 0.84 10.61
CA LYS A 47 -16.50 1.04 9.88
C LYS A 47 -17.56 0.00 10.24
N TRP A 48 -17.15 -1.27 10.37
CA TRP A 48 -18.09 -2.40 10.37
C TRP A 48 -18.07 -3.23 11.63
N PHE A 49 -16.90 -3.56 12.17
CA PHE A 49 -16.79 -4.54 13.26
C PHE A 49 -16.81 -3.91 14.64
N LEU A 50 -16.14 -2.77 14.81
CA LEU A 50 -15.93 -2.08 16.08
C LEU A 50 -16.15 -0.56 15.92
N PRO A 51 -17.32 -0.10 15.41
CA PRO A 51 -17.55 1.31 15.15
C PRO A 51 -17.46 2.19 16.41
N GLY A 52 -17.86 1.67 17.57
CA GLY A 52 -17.71 2.38 18.86
C GLY A 52 -16.27 2.60 19.32
N LEU A 53 -15.31 1.88 18.73
CA LEU A 53 -13.86 2.04 19.00
C LEU A 53 -13.14 2.73 17.83
N ALA A 54 -13.88 3.45 16.98
CA ALA A 54 -13.30 4.04 15.77
C ALA A 54 -12.11 4.98 16.03
N THR A 55 -12.15 5.77 17.10
CA THR A 55 -11.07 6.70 17.48
C THR A 55 -9.82 5.95 17.99
N PRO A 56 -9.88 5.07 19.00
CA PRO A 56 -8.69 4.34 19.46
C PRO A 56 -8.11 3.40 18.38
N LEU A 57 -8.95 2.85 17.50
CA LEU A 57 -8.49 2.02 16.39
C LEU A 57 -7.64 2.76 15.36
N LEU A 58 -7.73 4.09 15.29
CA LEU A 58 -6.93 4.94 14.40
C LEU A 58 -5.41 4.78 14.62
N ILE A 59 -5.01 4.39 15.83
CA ILE A 59 -3.62 4.21 16.24
C ILE A 59 -3.28 2.74 16.51
N ILE A 60 -4.15 1.79 16.16
CA ILE A 60 -3.97 0.35 16.49
C ILE A 60 -2.65 -0.24 15.98
N ARG A 61 -2.14 0.28 14.87
CA ARG A 61 -0.88 -0.15 14.25
C ARG A 61 0.35 0.48 14.90
N ASP A 62 0.20 1.58 15.61
CA ASP A 62 1.33 2.35 16.16
C ASP A 62 2.09 1.57 17.23
N PRO A 63 1.44 0.87 18.19
CA PRO A 63 2.14 0.00 19.14
C PRO A 63 2.97 -1.09 18.45
N VAL A 64 2.47 -1.66 17.35
CA VAL A 64 3.19 -2.69 16.58
C VAL A 64 4.42 -2.07 15.89
N ALA A 65 4.28 -0.89 15.28
CA ALA A 65 5.39 -0.18 14.65
C ALA A 65 6.47 0.20 15.68
N ILE A 66 6.07 0.75 16.82
CA ILE A 66 6.97 1.11 17.93
C ILE A 66 7.72 -0.12 18.44
N TRP A 67 7.01 -1.22 18.69
CA TRP A 67 7.61 -2.47 19.14
C TRP A 67 8.64 -3.01 18.14
N LEU A 68 8.34 -2.99 16.84
CA LEU A 68 9.26 -3.42 15.78
C LEU A 68 10.53 -2.56 15.74
N VAL A 69 10.39 -1.24 15.84
CA VAL A 69 11.53 -0.31 15.86
C VAL A 69 12.40 -0.54 17.09
N ILE A 70 11.81 -0.60 18.29
CA ILE A 70 12.54 -0.82 19.55
C ILE A 70 13.25 -2.17 19.52
N LYS A 71 12.58 -3.25 19.09
CA LYS A 71 13.19 -4.58 19.06
C LYS A 71 14.30 -4.70 18.03
N CYS A 72 14.17 -4.04 16.88
CA CYS A 72 15.23 -3.98 15.88
C CYS A 72 16.46 -3.24 16.42
N TRP A 73 16.24 -2.13 17.15
CA TRP A 73 17.32 -1.38 17.81
C TRP A 73 17.99 -2.17 18.93
N GLN A 74 17.23 -2.80 19.83
CA GLN A 74 17.74 -3.67 20.91
C GLN A 74 18.60 -4.83 20.38
N ARG A 75 18.35 -5.31 19.16
CA ARG A 75 19.11 -6.39 18.51
C ARG A 75 20.33 -5.91 17.73
N GLY A 76 20.61 -4.60 17.70
CA GLY A 76 21.68 -4.03 16.88
C GLY A 76 21.45 -4.21 15.38
N LEU A 77 20.20 -4.42 14.95
CA LEU A 77 19.85 -4.62 13.54
C LEU A 77 19.49 -3.30 12.85
N PHE A 78 19.15 -2.28 13.63
CA PHE A 78 18.66 -1.02 13.11
C PHE A 78 19.73 -0.31 12.26
N PRO A 79 19.47 -0.03 10.97
CA PRO A 79 20.48 0.51 10.08
C PRO A 79 20.79 1.97 10.42
N SER A 80 22.07 2.35 10.40
CA SER A 80 22.47 3.76 10.48
C SER A 80 22.37 4.38 9.09
N SER A 81 21.53 5.40 8.94
CA SER A 81 21.32 6.14 7.69
C SER A 81 21.11 7.61 8.01
N ILE A 82 21.76 8.50 7.26
CA ILE A 82 21.57 9.95 7.41
C ILE A 82 20.10 10.35 7.20
N TYR A 83 19.39 9.67 6.31
CA TYR A 83 17.97 9.92 6.07
C TYR A 83 17.11 9.48 7.25
N LEU A 84 17.44 8.34 7.88
CA LEU A 84 16.71 7.84 9.04
C LEU A 84 16.92 8.75 10.25
N ASN A 85 18.18 9.07 10.54
CA ASN A 85 18.53 9.96 11.64
C ASN A 85 17.97 11.36 11.40
N GLY A 86 18.01 11.85 10.16
CA GLY A 86 17.43 13.12 9.76
C GLY A 86 15.92 13.19 9.97
N MET A 87 15.16 12.16 9.57
CA MET A 87 13.71 12.13 9.80
C MET A 87 13.34 12.04 11.27
N ILE A 88 14.08 11.27 12.07
CA ILE A 88 13.89 11.23 13.52
C ILE A 88 14.18 12.60 14.12
N PHE A 89 15.30 13.21 13.75
CA PHE A 89 15.70 14.54 14.23
C PHE A 89 14.67 15.61 13.87
N ILE A 90 14.22 15.65 12.62
CA ILE A 90 13.15 16.55 12.17
C ILE A 90 11.88 16.29 12.98
N GLY A 91 11.46 15.03 13.13
CA GLY A 91 10.28 14.66 13.91
C GLY A 91 10.35 15.14 15.36
N VAL A 92 11.50 14.98 16.02
CA VAL A 92 11.72 15.45 17.39
C VAL A 92 11.66 16.97 17.45
N ILE A 93 12.41 17.68 16.60
CA ILE A 93 12.41 19.15 16.57
C ILE A 93 11.03 19.70 16.27
N SER A 94 10.29 19.10 15.33
CA SER A 94 8.93 19.51 15.00
C SER A 94 7.97 19.40 16.18
N ILE A 95 8.17 18.47 17.11
CA ILE A 95 7.40 18.41 18.37
C ILE A 95 7.70 19.65 19.23
N PHE A 96 8.99 19.96 19.44
CA PHE A 96 9.38 21.15 20.20
C PHE A 96 8.83 22.43 19.58
N ILE A 97 8.97 22.60 18.26
CA ILE A 97 8.40 23.74 17.54
C ILE A 97 6.88 23.81 17.73
N ALA A 98 6.16 22.69 17.58
CA ALA A 98 4.71 22.67 17.74
C ALA A 98 4.25 23.06 19.15
N ILE A 99 4.99 22.67 20.19
CA ILE A 99 4.66 22.95 21.59
C ILE A 99 5.01 24.39 21.97
N PHE A 100 6.21 24.86 21.61
CA PHE A 100 6.71 26.16 22.10
C PHE A 100 6.38 27.32 21.18
N LEU A 101 6.21 27.07 19.87
CA LEU A 101 6.04 28.11 18.85
C LEU A 101 4.79 27.90 17.97
N GLY A 102 4.14 26.74 18.06
CA GLY A 102 2.94 26.38 17.30
C GLY A 102 1.68 26.32 18.16
N HIS A 103 0.84 25.32 17.90
CA HIS A 103 -0.46 25.14 18.57
C HIS A 103 -0.40 24.71 20.05
N GLY A 104 0.78 24.47 20.64
CA GLY A 104 0.96 24.26 22.09
C GLY A 104 0.49 22.91 22.66
N ASN A 105 -0.06 22.01 21.84
CA ASN A 105 -0.68 20.76 22.30
C ASN A 105 0.25 19.55 22.09
N LEU A 106 0.78 19.00 23.19
CA LEU A 106 1.70 17.85 23.15
C LEU A 106 1.10 16.61 22.46
N LEU A 107 -0.17 16.30 22.70
CA LEU A 107 -0.81 15.11 22.13
C LEU A 107 -0.97 15.23 20.62
N VAL A 108 -1.39 16.41 20.13
CA VAL A 108 -1.50 16.70 18.70
C VAL A 108 -0.10 16.67 18.05
N ALA A 109 0.92 17.22 18.72
CA ALA A 109 2.29 17.21 18.23
C ALA A 109 2.85 15.77 18.10
N ILE A 110 2.70 14.94 19.13
CA ILE A 110 3.10 13.53 19.10
C ILE A 110 2.33 12.77 18.02
N TYR A 111 1.02 13.02 17.92
CA TYR A 111 0.15 12.38 16.94
C TYR A 111 0.53 12.75 15.50
N GLY A 112 0.99 13.97 15.24
CA GLY A 112 1.57 14.37 13.97
C GLY A 112 2.95 13.74 13.72
N ALA A 113 3.82 13.78 14.72
CA ALA A 113 5.21 13.32 14.62
C ALA A 113 5.38 11.80 14.47
N ARG A 114 4.38 11.01 14.89
CA ARG A 114 4.40 9.53 14.84
C ARG A 114 4.76 8.95 13.46
N ILE A 115 4.43 9.66 12.38
CA ILE A 115 4.77 9.24 11.01
C ILE A 115 6.29 9.23 10.83
N LEU A 116 6.96 10.30 11.26
CA LEU A 116 8.41 10.46 11.17
C LEU A 116 9.15 9.62 12.22
N LEU A 117 8.56 9.46 13.41
CA LEU A 117 9.22 8.79 14.53
C LEU A 117 9.02 7.27 14.56
N PHE A 118 7.91 6.75 14.01
CA PHE A 118 7.60 5.31 14.09
C PHE A 118 7.48 4.67 12.70
N HIS A 119 6.66 5.25 11.83
CA HIS A 119 6.34 4.63 10.53
C HIS A 119 7.49 4.75 9.54
N PHE A 120 8.23 5.86 9.54
CA PHE A 120 9.40 6.04 8.67
C PHE A 120 10.56 5.10 9.07
N PRO A 121 10.98 5.03 10.36
CA PRO A 121 11.85 3.98 10.89
C PRO A 121 11.44 2.55 10.53
N LEU A 122 10.15 2.24 10.57
CA LEU A 122 9.65 0.91 10.26
C LEU A 122 10.01 0.45 8.83
N ILE A 123 10.09 1.37 7.86
CA ILE A 123 10.54 1.05 6.49
C ILE A 123 11.94 0.43 6.50
N TYR A 124 12.85 1.00 7.29
CA TYR A 124 14.21 0.50 7.46
C TYR A 124 14.24 -0.84 8.19
N VAL A 125 13.39 -1.02 9.20
CA VAL A 125 13.24 -2.31 9.89
C VAL A 125 12.80 -3.39 8.90
N MET A 126 11.78 -3.11 8.07
CA MET A 126 11.32 -4.07 7.06
C MET A 126 12.43 -4.41 6.06
N GLY A 127 13.18 -3.42 5.56
CA GLY A 127 14.30 -3.64 4.65
C GLY A 127 15.44 -4.46 5.24
N LYS A 128 15.62 -4.41 6.57
CA LYS A 128 16.64 -5.21 7.27
C LYS A 128 16.18 -6.62 7.61
N VAL A 129 14.92 -6.76 8.02
CA VAL A 129 14.38 -8.02 8.59
C VAL A 129 13.86 -8.96 7.50
N LEU A 130 13.21 -8.42 6.47
CA LEU A 130 12.62 -9.22 5.40
C LEU A 130 13.69 -9.65 4.41
N ASN A 131 13.72 -10.95 4.10
CA ASN A 131 14.44 -11.44 2.95
C ASN A 131 13.54 -11.51 1.71
N ARG A 132 14.13 -11.90 0.56
CA ARG A 132 13.38 -12.03 -0.70
C ARG A 132 12.15 -12.93 -0.58
N GLU A 133 12.26 -14.05 0.13
CA GLU A 133 11.15 -15.00 0.27
C GLU A 133 10.04 -14.46 1.16
N ASP A 134 10.36 -13.66 2.17
CA ASP A 134 9.35 -12.97 2.97
C ASP A 134 8.57 -11.95 2.13
N VAL A 135 9.26 -11.17 1.30
CA VAL A 135 8.62 -10.20 0.39
C VAL A 135 7.75 -10.91 -0.65
N VAL A 136 8.19 -12.06 -1.19
CA VAL A 136 7.38 -12.88 -2.09
C VAL A 136 6.11 -13.36 -1.40
N LYS A 137 6.18 -13.81 -0.14
CA LYS A 137 4.98 -14.22 0.62
C LYS A 137 4.00 -13.06 0.82
N ILE A 138 4.49 -11.87 1.15
CA ILE A 138 3.67 -10.66 1.22
C ILE A 138 2.99 -10.40 -0.13
N GLY A 139 3.73 -10.52 -1.23
CA GLY A 139 3.18 -10.40 -2.56
C GLY A 139 2.05 -11.41 -2.85
N ILE A 140 2.25 -12.69 -2.50
CA ILE A 140 1.22 -13.73 -2.67
C ILE A 140 -0.03 -13.38 -1.84
N ALA A 141 0.14 -12.94 -0.59
CA ALA A 141 -0.98 -12.50 0.24
C ALA A 141 -1.70 -11.30 -0.37
N THR A 142 -0.97 -10.33 -0.92
CA THR A 142 -1.56 -9.19 -1.64
C THR A 142 -2.42 -9.63 -2.82
N LEU A 143 -1.99 -10.60 -3.62
CA LEU A 143 -2.80 -11.14 -4.71
C LEU A 143 -4.12 -11.75 -4.20
N TRP A 144 -4.05 -12.54 -3.12
CA TRP A 144 -5.24 -13.12 -2.49
C TRP A 144 -6.19 -12.06 -1.95
N ILE A 145 -5.69 -10.98 -1.35
CA ILE A 145 -6.50 -9.88 -0.79
C ILE A 145 -7.10 -9.02 -1.91
N THR A 146 -6.40 -8.86 -3.04
CA THR A 146 -6.87 -8.02 -4.16
C THR A 146 -8.19 -8.52 -4.76
N ILE A 147 -8.41 -9.83 -4.79
CA ILE A 147 -9.66 -10.42 -5.32
C ILE A 147 -10.89 -9.97 -4.53
N PRO A 148 -11.01 -10.25 -3.20
CA PRO A 148 -12.14 -9.77 -2.41
C PRO A 148 -12.15 -8.24 -2.30
N MET A 149 -11.01 -7.56 -2.35
CA MET A 149 -10.97 -6.09 -2.39
C MET A 149 -11.64 -5.53 -3.66
N ALA A 150 -11.42 -6.16 -4.82
CA ALA A 150 -12.03 -5.78 -6.09
C ALA A 150 -13.55 -6.03 -6.08
N VAL A 151 -13.98 -7.15 -5.52
CA VAL A 151 -15.42 -7.44 -5.32
C VAL A 151 -16.05 -6.42 -4.38
N LEU A 152 -15.37 -6.07 -3.28
CA LEU A 152 -15.86 -5.08 -2.33
C LEU A 152 -16.04 -3.70 -2.97
N ILE A 153 -15.06 -3.19 -3.73
CA ILE A 153 -15.21 -1.88 -4.38
C ILE A 153 -16.29 -1.89 -5.47
N PHE A 154 -16.53 -3.03 -6.12
CA PHE A 154 -17.64 -3.20 -7.05
C PHE A 154 -18.97 -3.06 -6.31
N LEU A 155 -19.15 -3.76 -5.18
CA LEU A 155 -20.34 -3.65 -4.35
C LEU A 155 -20.54 -2.22 -3.83
N GLN A 156 -19.47 -1.57 -3.37
CA GLN A 156 -19.51 -0.21 -2.89
C GLN A 156 -19.89 0.80 -3.97
N PHE A 157 -19.42 0.62 -5.20
CA PHE A 157 -19.74 1.49 -6.33
C PHE A 157 -21.23 1.48 -6.67
N TYR A 158 -21.87 0.30 -6.65
CA TYR A 158 -23.28 0.14 -7.00
C TYR A 158 -24.26 0.23 -5.83
N SER A 159 -23.75 0.32 -4.60
CA SER A 159 -24.59 0.43 -3.41
C SER A 159 -24.79 1.90 -2.99
N PRO A 160 -25.92 2.27 -2.37
CA PRO A 160 -26.09 3.59 -1.77
C PRO A 160 -25.10 3.81 -0.62
N GLN A 161 -24.83 5.07 -0.25
CA GLN A 161 -23.89 5.40 0.83
C GLN A 161 -24.33 4.85 2.20
N SER A 162 -25.63 4.71 2.43
CA SER A 162 -26.23 4.12 3.63
C SER A 162 -26.09 2.59 3.72
N ALA A 163 -25.72 1.92 2.63
CA ALA A 163 -25.50 0.46 2.64
C ALA A 163 -24.35 0.09 3.56
N TRP A 164 -24.42 -1.08 4.20
CA TRP A 164 -23.42 -1.54 5.17
C TRP A 164 -21.98 -1.46 4.64
N VAL A 165 -21.74 -1.88 3.38
CA VAL A 165 -20.42 -1.83 2.73
C VAL A 165 -19.88 -0.41 2.53
N ASN A 166 -20.75 0.60 2.49
CA ASN A 166 -20.38 2.00 2.25
C ASN A 166 -20.36 2.86 3.51
N ARG A 167 -20.84 2.35 4.65
CA ARG A 167 -20.82 3.10 5.92
C ARG A 167 -19.44 3.66 6.23
N GLY A 168 -19.44 4.89 6.74
CA GLY A 168 -18.25 5.61 7.16
C GLY A 168 -17.69 5.16 8.49
N VAL A 169 -16.62 5.83 8.92
CA VAL A 169 -15.98 5.59 10.21
C VAL A 169 -17.01 5.79 11.33
N GLY A 170 -17.01 4.91 12.33
CA GLY A 170 -18.00 4.99 13.41
C GLY A 170 -19.40 4.50 13.01
N GLY A 171 -19.53 3.87 11.83
CA GLY A 171 -20.82 3.41 11.31
C GLY A 171 -21.65 4.50 10.65
N ASP A 172 -21.01 5.62 10.27
CA ASP A 172 -21.68 6.78 9.67
C ASP A 172 -22.47 6.42 8.40
N MET A 173 -23.77 6.73 8.41
CA MET A 173 -24.70 6.44 7.33
C MET A 173 -24.57 7.42 6.15
N ALA A 174 -23.87 8.55 6.32
CA ALA A 174 -23.48 9.41 5.22
C ALA A 174 -22.46 8.74 4.27
N GLY A 175 -21.79 7.69 4.75
CA GLY A 175 -20.89 6.84 3.99
C GLY A 175 -19.45 7.35 3.94
N ALA A 176 -18.52 6.45 3.60
CA ALA A 176 -17.11 6.77 3.39
C ALA A 176 -16.77 7.04 1.90
N GLY A 177 -17.77 6.99 1.02
CA GLY A 177 -17.60 7.30 -0.38
C GLY A 177 -17.35 8.79 -0.59
N TYR A 178 -16.28 9.13 -1.31
CA TYR A 178 -16.04 10.52 -1.70
C TYR A 178 -16.74 10.83 -3.01
N SER A 179 -17.18 12.09 -3.20
CA SER A 179 -17.85 12.51 -4.44
C SER A 179 -17.05 12.11 -5.69
N GLY A 180 -17.73 11.37 -6.57
CA GLY A 180 -17.20 10.81 -7.80
C GLY A 180 -17.60 11.62 -9.02
N ALA A 181 -18.37 11.00 -9.92
CA ALA A 181 -18.95 11.60 -11.12
C ALA A 181 -20.22 10.84 -11.51
N ASN A 182 -21.13 11.48 -12.25
CA ASN A 182 -22.38 10.89 -12.73
C ASN A 182 -23.25 10.29 -11.61
N GLY A 183 -23.23 10.89 -10.40
CA GLY A 183 -23.97 10.40 -9.24
C GLY A 183 -23.32 9.20 -8.51
N PHE A 184 -22.20 8.68 -9.01
CA PHE A 184 -21.46 7.60 -8.36
C PHE A 184 -20.40 8.14 -7.39
N PHE A 185 -20.14 7.37 -6.35
CA PHE A 185 -19.16 7.68 -5.31
C PHE A 185 -17.90 6.83 -5.49
N ARG A 186 -16.78 7.36 -5.01
CA ARG A 186 -15.49 6.68 -5.02
C ARG A 186 -15.46 5.66 -3.87
N PRO A 187 -15.29 4.35 -4.14
CA PRO A 187 -15.33 3.32 -3.12
C PRO A 187 -14.08 3.36 -2.20
N PRO A 188 -14.23 3.37 -0.87
CA PRO A 188 -13.13 3.39 0.09
C PRO A 188 -12.52 2.00 0.38
N ALA A 189 -13.09 0.94 -0.19
CA ALA A 189 -12.73 -0.46 0.08
C ALA A 189 -12.76 -0.74 1.59
N THR A 190 -11.77 -1.44 2.14
CA THR A 190 -11.62 -1.63 3.59
C THR A 190 -11.11 -0.38 4.31
N PHE A 191 -10.64 0.65 3.61
CA PHE A 191 -10.01 1.82 4.22
C PHE A 191 -11.04 2.82 4.75
N SER A 192 -10.59 3.71 5.64
CA SER A 192 -11.41 4.82 6.16
C SER A 192 -11.66 5.91 5.10
N PHE A 193 -10.86 5.94 4.02
CA PHE A 193 -11.01 6.92 2.94
C PHE A 193 -10.48 6.39 1.59
N THR A 194 -10.94 6.99 0.51
CA THR A 194 -10.71 6.56 -0.89
C THR A 194 -9.24 6.58 -1.35
N THR A 195 -8.39 7.37 -0.69
CA THR A 195 -6.93 7.36 -0.92
C THR A 195 -6.32 6.00 -0.58
N GLY A 196 -6.88 5.28 0.40
CA GLY A 196 -6.46 3.93 0.76
C GLY A 196 -6.67 2.95 -0.40
N THR A 197 -7.85 2.97 -1.02
CA THR A 197 -8.16 2.16 -2.23
C THR A 197 -7.15 2.41 -3.34
N THR A 198 -6.88 3.68 -3.66
CA THR A 198 -5.94 4.06 -4.73
C THR A 198 -4.54 3.53 -4.41
N SER A 199 -4.05 3.78 -3.19
CA SER A 199 -2.72 3.36 -2.76
C SER A 199 -2.56 1.84 -2.73
N TYR A 200 -3.59 1.11 -2.26
CA TYR A 200 -3.57 -0.35 -2.20
C TYR A 200 -3.49 -0.98 -3.59
N PHE A 201 -4.35 -0.57 -4.54
CA PHE A 201 -4.32 -1.17 -5.87
C PHE A 201 -3.05 -0.81 -6.64
N SER A 202 -2.51 0.40 -6.44
CA SER A 202 -1.20 0.77 -7.00
C SER A 202 -0.04 -0.03 -6.40
N TYR A 203 -0.07 -0.31 -5.10
CA TYR A 203 0.85 -1.24 -4.45
C TYR A 203 0.69 -2.68 -4.97
N ALA A 204 -0.55 -3.15 -5.10
CA ALA A 204 -0.85 -4.49 -5.59
C ALA A 204 -0.40 -4.69 -7.05
N ALA A 205 -0.47 -3.65 -7.88
CA ALA A 205 0.00 -3.67 -9.27
C ALA A 205 1.47 -4.09 -9.37
N CYS A 206 2.34 -3.62 -8.46
CA CYS A 206 3.75 -4.01 -8.42
C CYS A 206 3.92 -5.53 -8.29
N PHE A 207 3.17 -6.17 -7.38
CA PHE A 207 3.24 -7.61 -7.17
C PHE A 207 2.57 -8.40 -8.29
N ILE A 208 1.40 -7.96 -8.76
CA ILE A 208 0.69 -8.60 -9.88
C ILE A 208 1.60 -8.66 -11.09
N PHE A 209 2.21 -7.54 -11.48
CA PHE A 209 3.12 -7.52 -12.62
C PHE A 209 4.40 -8.31 -12.34
N TYR A 210 4.97 -8.28 -11.14
CA TYR A 210 6.11 -9.12 -10.78
C TYR A 210 5.81 -10.62 -11.00
N PHE A 211 4.66 -11.11 -10.55
CA PHE A 211 4.32 -12.54 -10.62
C PHE A 211 4.03 -13.04 -12.04
N TRP A 212 3.64 -12.18 -12.97
CA TRP A 212 3.60 -12.54 -14.40
C TRP A 212 4.98 -12.93 -14.95
N PHE A 213 6.08 -12.49 -14.32
CA PHE A 213 7.44 -12.90 -14.67
C PHE A 213 7.93 -14.13 -13.90
N ASP A 214 7.32 -14.45 -12.75
CA ASP A 214 7.66 -15.58 -11.88
C ASP A 214 6.45 -16.46 -11.53
N LEU A 215 5.86 -17.05 -12.57
CA LEU A 215 4.66 -17.91 -12.48
C LEU A 215 4.85 -19.17 -11.62
N LYS A 216 6.08 -19.57 -11.31
CA LYS A 216 6.35 -20.79 -10.53
C LYS A 216 6.01 -20.63 -9.05
N ARG A 217 5.94 -19.40 -8.56
CA ARG A 217 5.77 -19.10 -7.13
C ARG A 217 4.32 -18.82 -6.73
N VAL A 218 3.39 -18.79 -7.69
CA VAL A 218 2.00 -18.41 -7.44
C VAL A 218 1.02 -19.30 -8.21
N ASN A 219 -0.18 -19.45 -7.66
CA ASN A 219 -1.29 -20.07 -8.38
C ASN A 219 -1.75 -19.15 -9.53
N LYS A 220 -1.79 -19.68 -10.76
CA LYS A 220 -2.18 -18.93 -11.96
C LYS A 220 -3.59 -18.36 -11.89
N LEU A 221 -4.56 -19.07 -11.31
CA LEU A 221 -5.93 -18.59 -11.17
C LEU A 221 -6.01 -17.38 -10.24
N ILE A 222 -5.23 -17.40 -9.15
CA ILE A 222 -5.13 -16.27 -8.22
C ILE A 222 -4.48 -15.06 -8.89
N LEU A 223 -3.42 -15.27 -9.68
CA LEU A 223 -2.81 -14.19 -10.44
C LEU A 223 -3.77 -13.60 -11.48
N ILE A 224 -4.51 -14.43 -12.22
CA ILE A 224 -5.53 -13.97 -13.18
C ILE A 224 -6.63 -13.20 -12.45
N GLY A 225 -7.17 -13.74 -11.36
CA GLY A 225 -8.20 -13.07 -10.55
C GLY A 225 -7.74 -11.73 -10.00
N ALA A 226 -6.52 -11.65 -9.46
CA ALA A 226 -5.95 -10.39 -8.97
C ALA A 226 -5.71 -9.39 -10.12
N THR A 227 -5.30 -9.86 -11.30
CA THR A 227 -5.12 -9.04 -12.51
C THR A 227 -6.46 -8.46 -12.98
N LEU A 228 -7.50 -9.31 -13.09
CA LEU A 228 -8.87 -8.87 -13.36
C LEU A 228 -9.34 -7.84 -12.33
N GLY A 229 -9.08 -8.10 -11.04
CA GLY A 229 -9.42 -7.19 -9.95
C GLY A 229 -8.74 -5.82 -10.06
N LEU A 230 -7.45 -5.78 -10.42
CA LEU A 230 -6.72 -4.53 -10.65
C LEU A 230 -7.31 -3.73 -11.81
N PHE A 231 -7.51 -4.36 -12.97
CA PHE A 231 -8.08 -3.66 -14.14
C PHE A 231 -9.51 -3.21 -13.90
N ALA A 232 -10.30 -4.00 -13.17
CA ALA A 232 -11.64 -3.61 -12.73
C ALA A 232 -11.62 -2.41 -11.78
N ALA A 233 -10.65 -2.35 -10.87
CA ALA A 233 -10.53 -1.28 -9.88
C ALA A 233 -10.24 0.09 -10.49
N ILE A 234 -9.59 0.16 -11.65
CA ILE A 234 -9.25 1.44 -12.31
C ILE A 234 -10.52 2.28 -12.55
N PRO A 235 -11.51 1.83 -13.34
CA PRO A 235 -12.74 2.60 -13.54
C PRO A 235 -13.61 2.65 -12.27
N LEU A 236 -13.74 1.55 -11.52
CA LEU A 236 -14.60 1.49 -10.32
C LEU A 236 -14.15 2.46 -9.23
N SER A 237 -12.85 2.72 -9.08
CA SER A 237 -12.34 3.66 -8.08
C SER A 237 -12.63 5.13 -8.42
N ILE A 238 -13.00 5.42 -9.68
CA ILE A 238 -13.10 6.75 -10.28
C ILE A 238 -11.85 7.60 -9.95
N SER A 239 -10.66 6.98 -9.91
CA SER A 239 -9.42 7.61 -9.45
C SER A 239 -8.41 7.75 -10.59
N ARG A 240 -8.19 9.00 -11.05
CA ARG A 240 -7.09 9.31 -11.99
C ARG A 240 -5.73 8.89 -11.43
N GLY A 241 -5.55 9.02 -10.11
CA GLY A 241 -4.32 8.61 -9.43
C GLY A 241 -4.01 7.12 -9.62
N LEU A 242 -5.02 6.25 -9.50
CA LEU A 242 -4.82 4.80 -9.70
C LEU A 242 -4.41 4.49 -11.14
N PHE A 243 -5.05 5.14 -12.11
CA PHE A 243 -4.69 5.01 -13.53
C PHE A 243 -3.23 5.41 -13.77
N PHE A 244 -2.82 6.61 -13.34
CA PHE A 244 -1.45 7.09 -13.54
C PHE A 244 -0.41 6.24 -12.79
N GLN A 245 -0.66 5.85 -11.53
CA GLN A 245 0.27 5.02 -10.76
C GLN A 245 0.43 3.61 -11.34
N THR A 246 -0.64 3.04 -11.89
CA THR A 246 -0.55 1.77 -12.65
C THR A 246 0.29 1.95 -13.91
N GLY A 247 0.10 3.05 -14.64
CA GLY A 247 0.91 3.42 -15.81
C GLY A 247 2.40 3.59 -15.47
N VAL A 248 2.72 4.26 -14.36
CA VAL A 248 4.10 4.40 -13.85
C VAL A 248 4.71 3.02 -13.55
N THR A 249 3.94 2.11 -12.97
CA THR A 249 4.40 0.74 -12.70
C THR A 249 4.73 0.00 -14.00
N ILE A 250 3.88 0.11 -15.03
CA ILE A 250 4.13 -0.47 -16.36
C ILE A 250 5.35 0.17 -17.02
N MET A 251 5.52 1.49 -16.91
CA MET A 251 6.69 2.20 -17.44
C MET A 251 7.99 1.66 -16.82
N PHE A 252 8.05 1.53 -15.49
CA PHE A 252 9.21 0.95 -14.81
C PHE A 252 9.43 -0.51 -15.15
N LEU A 253 8.36 -1.28 -15.38
CA LEU A 253 8.46 -2.65 -15.87
C LEU A 253 9.11 -2.72 -17.26
N ILE A 254 8.70 -1.84 -18.19
CA ILE A 254 9.31 -1.74 -19.53
C ILE A 254 10.80 -1.39 -19.42
N LEU A 255 11.15 -0.41 -18.58
CA LEU A 255 12.56 -0.03 -18.32
C LEU A 255 13.37 -1.15 -17.68
N ALA A 256 12.77 -1.97 -16.82
CA ALA A 256 13.43 -3.12 -16.23
C ALA A 256 13.68 -4.24 -17.26
N VAL A 257 12.71 -4.47 -18.15
CA VAL A 257 12.80 -5.48 -19.22
C VAL A 257 13.75 -5.04 -20.34
N SER A 258 13.84 -3.75 -20.67
CA SER A 258 14.76 -3.24 -21.70
C SER A 258 16.23 -3.52 -21.35
N ARG A 259 16.57 -3.60 -20.05
CA ARG A 259 17.90 -3.99 -19.56
C ARG A 259 18.14 -5.50 -19.55
N LYS A 260 17.11 -6.33 -19.77
CA LYS A 260 17.18 -7.80 -19.76
C LYS A 260 16.31 -8.40 -20.86
N PRO A 261 16.77 -8.39 -22.13
CA PRO A 261 15.98 -8.78 -23.31
C PRO A 261 15.30 -10.15 -23.22
N LYS A 262 15.88 -11.09 -22.45
CA LYS A 262 15.28 -12.42 -22.19
C LYS A 262 13.86 -12.39 -21.61
N TYR A 263 13.43 -11.27 -21.03
CA TYR A 263 12.10 -11.11 -20.45
C TYR A 263 11.10 -10.42 -21.39
N PHE A 264 11.52 -10.03 -22.60
CA PHE A 264 10.67 -9.30 -23.54
C PHE A 264 9.42 -10.10 -23.94
N GLY A 265 9.55 -11.40 -24.20
CA GLY A 265 8.39 -12.25 -24.52
C GLY A 265 7.35 -12.30 -23.38
N LYS A 266 7.80 -12.31 -22.12
CA LYS A 266 6.90 -12.28 -20.96
C LYS A 266 6.18 -10.93 -20.83
N LEU A 267 6.85 -9.85 -21.16
CA LEU A 267 6.25 -8.51 -21.21
C LEU A 267 5.15 -8.44 -22.26
N LEU A 268 5.40 -8.95 -23.47
CA LEU A 268 4.37 -8.99 -24.53
C LEU A 268 3.15 -9.81 -24.11
N VAL A 269 3.36 -10.99 -23.52
CA VAL A 269 2.26 -11.82 -23.01
C VAL A 269 1.48 -11.08 -21.91
N ALA A 270 2.15 -10.38 -21.01
CA ALA A 270 1.49 -9.61 -19.95
C ALA A 270 0.69 -8.42 -20.52
N LEU A 271 1.23 -7.69 -21.50
CA LEU A 271 0.55 -6.56 -22.15
C LEU A 271 -0.66 -7.02 -22.98
N LEU A 272 -0.49 -8.07 -23.80
CA LEU A 272 -1.58 -8.65 -24.58
C LEU A 272 -2.66 -9.25 -23.67
N GLY A 273 -2.26 -9.96 -22.62
CA GLY A 273 -3.19 -10.46 -21.61
C GLY A 273 -3.97 -9.35 -20.91
N GLY A 274 -3.29 -8.25 -20.56
CA GLY A 274 -3.94 -7.05 -20.01
C GLY A 274 -4.93 -6.42 -21.00
N LEU A 275 -4.57 -6.32 -22.28
CA LEU A 275 -5.46 -5.81 -23.32
C LEU A 275 -6.71 -6.69 -23.48
N ILE A 276 -6.54 -8.02 -23.52
CA ILE A 276 -7.65 -8.98 -23.59
C ILE A 276 -8.57 -8.80 -22.38
N ILE A 277 -8.01 -8.62 -21.18
CA ILE A 277 -8.80 -8.36 -19.96
C ILE A 277 -9.60 -7.07 -20.09
N ILE A 278 -8.99 -5.97 -20.55
CA ILE A 278 -9.69 -4.69 -20.75
C ILE A 278 -10.84 -4.86 -21.75
N VAL A 279 -10.60 -5.55 -22.87
CA VAL A 279 -11.63 -5.81 -23.88
C VAL A 279 -12.75 -6.69 -23.31
N ALA A 280 -12.41 -7.72 -22.53
CA ALA A 280 -13.42 -8.58 -21.90
C ALA A 280 -14.27 -7.80 -20.88
N LEU A 281 -13.64 -6.97 -20.06
CA LEU A 281 -14.35 -6.11 -19.11
C LEU A 281 -15.22 -5.08 -19.81
N SER A 282 -14.79 -4.50 -20.95
CA SER A 282 -15.57 -3.48 -21.65
C SER A 282 -16.88 -3.99 -22.27
N GLN A 283 -17.03 -5.31 -22.48
CA GLN A 283 -18.29 -5.91 -22.91
C GLN A 283 -19.35 -5.99 -21.79
N LEU A 284 -18.93 -5.85 -20.52
CA LEU A 284 -19.84 -5.92 -19.39
C LEU A 284 -20.50 -4.56 -19.16
N SER A 285 -21.84 -4.53 -19.14
CA SER A 285 -22.62 -3.30 -18.95
C SER A 285 -22.23 -2.53 -17.69
N ALA A 286 -21.98 -3.24 -16.58
CA ALA A 286 -21.49 -2.65 -15.35
C ALA A 286 -20.18 -1.87 -15.57
N PHE A 287 -19.19 -2.50 -16.19
CA PHE A 287 -17.89 -1.86 -16.43
C PHE A 287 -17.98 -0.68 -17.40
N LYS A 288 -18.93 -0.69 -18.33
CA LYS A 288 -19.22 0.47 -19.18
C LYS A 288 -19.66 1.67 -18.34
N THR A 289 -20.62 1.50 -17.42
CA THR A 289 -21.06 2.57 -16.50
C THR A 289 -19.91 3.11 -15.66
N ALA A 290 -19.07 2.23 -15.09
CA ALA A 290 -17.92 2.64 -14.31
C ALA A 290 -16.89 3.42 -15.16
N THR A 291 -16.68 2.98 -16.40
CA THR A 291 -15.77 3.65 -17.35
C THR A 291 -16.29 5.02 -17.77
N GLU A 292 -17.59 5.19 -17.97
CA GLU A 292 -18.23 6.47 -18.26
C GLU A 292 -18.09 7.45 -17.09
N ALA A 293 -18.34 7.00 -15.85
CA ALA A 293 -18.13 7.81 -14.65
C ALA A 293 -16.66 8.22 -14.49
N PHE A 294 -15.73 7.28 -14.70
CA PHE A 294 -14.29 7.56 -14.69
C PHE A 294 -13.89 8.58 -15.77
N THR A 295 -14.35 8.39 -17.00
CA THR A 295 -14.03 9.27 -18.14
C THR A 295 -14.60 10.67 -17.96
N SER A 296 -15.85 10.77 -17.47
CA SER A 296 -16.48 12.05 -17.10
C SER A 296 -15.62 12.81 -16.10
N ARG A 297 -15.23 12.16 -14.99
CA ARG A 297 -14.32 12.76 -14.00
C ARG A 297 -12.97 13.13 -14.61
N PHE A 298 -12.45 12.28 -15.49
CA PHE A 298 -11.16 12.50 -16.13
C PHE A 298 -11.18 13.76 -16.98
N THR A 299 -12.18 13.91 -17.84
CA THR A 299 -12.33 15.04 -18.75
C THR A 299 -12.65 16.32 -18.00
N SER A 300 -13.65 16.31 -17.10
CA SER A 300 -14.04 17.51 -16.34
C SER A 300 -12.87 18.09 -15.56
N ALA A 301 -12.14 17.24 -14.82
CA ALA A 301 -11.00 17.70 -14.04
C ALA A 301 -9.81 18.10 -14.92
N SER A 302 -9.60 17.44 -16.07
CA SER A 302 -8.55 17.84 -17.01
C SER A 302 -8.85 19.20 -17.64
N THR A 303 -10.11 19.53 -17.94
CA THR A 303 -10.50 20.84 -18.45
C THR A 303 -10.25 21.94 -17.42
N THR A 304 -10.58 21.71 -16.15
CA THR A 304 -10.33 22.67 -15.06
C THR A 304 -8.84 22.82 -14.74
N GLU A 305 -8.07 21.74 -14.80
CA GLU A 305 -6.66 21.72 -14.38
C GLU A 305 -5.66 21.94 -15.55
N GLY A 306 -6.09 22.41 -16.73
CA GLY A 306 -5.17 22.70 -17.84
C GLY A 306 -4.58 21.45 -18.53
N GLY A 307 -5.32 20.34 -18.54
CA GLY A 307 -5.02 19.11 -19.26
C GLY A 307 -3.92 18.26 -18.63
N LEU A 308 -3.26 17.44 -19.46
CA LEU A 308 -2.12 16.60 -19.06
C LEU A 308 -0.95 17.43 -18.53
N LYS A 309 -0.74 18.63 -19.10
CA LYS A 309 0.34 19.54 -18.69
C LYS A 309 0.12 20.06 -17.26
N GLY A 310 -1.09 20.45 -16.89
CA GLY A 310 -1.37 20.85 -15.51
C GLY A 310 -1.55 19.68 -14.54
N THR A 311 -2.10 18.55 -14.98
CA THR A 311 -2.28 17.37 -14.12
C THR A 311 -0.96 16.69 -13.75
N LEU A 312 -0.02 16.56 -14.71
CA LEU A 312 1.29 15.93 -14.46
C LEU A 312 2.36 16.97 -14.12
N GLY A 313 2.44 18.07 -14.88
CA GLY A 313 3.43 19.12 -14.66
C GLY A 313 3.15 19.91 -13.38
N THR A 314 1.97 20.52 -13.26
CA THR A 314 1.64 21.36 -12.09
C THR A 314 1.38 20.54 -10.84
N ARG A 315 0.85 19.32 -10.91
CA ARG A 315 0.55 18.55 -9.68
C ARG A 315 1.72 17.70 -9.16
N ALA A 316 2.52 17.10 -10.04
CA ALA A 316 3.63 16.24 -9.60
C ALA A 316 4.91 17.04 -9.28
N ILE A 317 5.18 18.10 -10.06
CA ILE A 317 6.37 18.95 -9.87
C ILE A 317 5.93 20.32 -9.32
N GLY A 318 4.91 20.92 -9.93
CA GLY A 318 4.38 22.21 -9.48
C GLY A 318 3.83 22.17 -8.06
N GLY A 319 3.25 21.08 -7.58
CA GLY A 319 2.73 20.99 -6.21
C GLY A 319 3.84 21.05 -5.16
N SER A 320 5.01 20.49 -5.47
CA SER A 320 6.20 20.63 -4.63
C SER A 320 6.76 22.05 -4.65
N VAL A 321 6.72 22.73 -5.80
CA VAL A 321 7.16 24.13 -5.96
C VAL A 321 6.16 25.09 -5.31
N GLU A 322 4.86 24.90 -5.51
CA GLU A 322 3.75 25.67 -4.97
C GLU A 322 3.66 25.51 -3.45
N SER A 323 3.96 24.32 -2.92
CA SER A 323 4.12 24.14 -1.47
C SER A 323 5.27 24.99 -0.90
N LEU A 324 6.31 25.27 -1.70
CA LEU A 324 7.42 26.13 -1.29
C LEU A 324 7.08 27.62 -1.50
N THR A 325 6.50 27.99 -2.64
CA THR A 325 6.17 29.39 -2.95
C THR A 325 4.94 29.89 -2.19
N GLY A 326 3.93 29.05 -2.00
CA GLY A 326 2.74 29.34 -1.19
C GLY A 326 3.00 29.29 0.32
N SER A 327 4.18 28.80 0.74
CA SER A 327 4.63 28.93 2.14
C SER A 327 5.14 30.33 2.49
N ALA A 328 5.24 31.25 1.52
CA ALA A 328 5.68 32.62 1.77
C ALA A 328 4.75 33.38 2.74
N ASP A 329 3.44 33.06 2.74
CA ASP A 329 2.46 33.65 3.65
C ASP A 329 2.31 32.87 4.97
N GLN A 330 3.12 31.83 5.16
CA GLN A 330 3.10 30.98 6.34
C GLN A 330 4.31 31.29 7.23
N PRO A 331 4.21 31.11 8.56
CA PRO A 331 5.39 31.19 9.42
C PRO A 331 6.48 30.23 8.93
N ILE A 332 7.74 30.67 8.94
CA ILE A 332 8.88 29.84 8.49
C ILE A 332 8.94 28.49 9.21
N LEU A 333 8.52 28.45 10.47
CA LEU A 333 8.46 27.24 11.31
C LEU A 333 7.11 26.51 11.24
N GLY A 334 6.18 27.01 10.43
CA GLY A 334 4.80 26.56 10.32
C GLY A 334 3.98 26.78 11.60
N TYR A 335 2.78 26.22 11.62
CA TYR A 335 1.89 26.27 12.80
C TYR A 335 2.05 25.07 13.75
N GLY A 336 3.06 24.23 13.52
CA GLY A 336 3.33 23.01 14.30
C GLY A 336 2.82 21.73 13.64
N ILE A 337 3.60 20.65 13.80
CA ILE A 337 3.28 19.33 13.27
C ILE A 337 2.00 18.79 13.93
N GLY A 338 1.11 18.22 13.12
CA GLY A 338 -0.17 17.71 13.61
C GLY A 338 -1.32 18.73 13.59
N MET A 339 -1.10 20.02 13.30
CA MET A 339 -2.19 21.01 13.27
C MET A 339 -3.34 20.62 12.32
N GLY A 340 -3.04 20.01 11.17
CA GLY A 340 -4.06 19.56 10.21
C GLY A 340 -4.81 18.29 10.62
N THR A 341 -4.58 17.76 11.82
CA THR A 341 -5.28 16.56 12.28
C THR A 341 -6.61 16.93 12.91
N ASN A 342 -7.69 16.65 12.20
CA ASN A 342 -9.03 16.61 12.76
C ASN A 342 -9.18 15.26 13.49
N VAL A 343 -8.80 15.22 14.76
CA VAL A 343 -9.03 14.06 15.63
C VAL A 343 -10.28 14.30 16.47
#